data_AF-A0A7J3CUF5-F1
#
_entry.id   AF-A0A7J3CUF5-F1
#
_cell.length_a   1.000
_cell.length_b   1.000
_cell.length_c   1.000
_cell.angle_alpha   90.00
_cell.angle_beta   90.00
_cell.angle_gamma   90.00
#
_symmetry.space_group_name_H-M   'P 1'
#
loop_
_entity.id
_entity.type
_entity.pdbx_description
1 polymer ?
#
loop_
_entity_poly.entity_id
_entity_poly.type
_entity_poly.pdbx_seq_one_letter_code
_entity_poly.pdbx_strand_id
1 'polypeptide(L)'
;MFGYKKGQGATEYLVLLAVVLIVALVAMALLGFFPGLSTDAKISQSDSYWQGVARPFAITESAQSSTSSNLIMVVENRDADQRVLTQIQVSGTGVATNYTVSGNSKYFSAGEKRTFTIPLSANCTAGSVYEYKINFNYTNADGTIAKVQIGDKPLMGKCS
;
A
#
# COMPACT_ATOMS: atom_id res chain seq x y z
N MET A 1 68.31 13.25 38.29
CA MET A 1 66.98 12.83 38.77
C MET A 1 66.12 12.60 37.53
N PHE A 2 66.00 11.36 37.08
CA PHE A 2 65.52 11.00 35.74
C PHE A 2 64.26 10.12 35.79
N GLY A 3 63.29 10.46 34.92
CA GLY A 3 62.26 9.58 34.36
C GLY A 3 61.13 9.21 35.33
N TYR A 4 59.85 9.16 34.96
CA TYR A 4 59.25 8.85 33.65
C TYR A 4 57.92 9.59 33.48
N LYS A 5 57.71 10.16 32.30
CA LYS A 5 56.44 10.81 31.92
C LYS A 5 55.35 9.76 31.69
N LYS A 6 54.20 9.95 32.35
CA LYS A 6 52.90 9.31 32.06
C LYS A 6 52.52 9.58 30.60
N GLY A 7 52.63 8.57 29.75
CA GLY A 7 52.23 8.60 28.34
C GLY A 7 51.29 7.47 27.92
N GLN A 8 50.70 6.73 28.88
CA GLN A 8 49.98 5.48 28.62
C GLN A 8 48.45 5.64 28.47
N GLY A 9 47.90 6.85 28.62
CA GLY A 9 46.45 7.07 28.51
C GLY A 9 45.94 7.23 27.07
N ALA A 10 46.72 7.85 26.18
CA ALA A 10 46.25 8.19 24.83
C ALA A 10 46.02 6.95 23.95
N THR A 11 46.81 5.89 24.14
CA THR A 11 46.67 4.64 23.40
C THR A 11 45.45 3.82 23.84
N GLU A 12 45.06 3.87 25.11
CA GLU A 12 43.87 3.17 25.61
C GLU A 12 42.58 3.80 25.07
N TYR A 13 42.50 5.14 25.04
CA TYR A 13 41.33 5.83 24.46
C TYR A 13 41.22 5.65 22.95
N LEU A 14 42.35 5.57 22.23
CA LEU A 14 42.33 5.29 20.79
C LEU A 14 41.76 3.89 20.48
N VAL A 15 42.10 2.90 21.29
CA VAL A 15 41.58 1.53 21.13
C VAL A 15 40.09 1.46 21.46
N LEU A 16 39.66 2.07 22.57
CA LEU A 16 38.24 2.11 22.93
C LEU A 16 37.40 2.83 21.88
N LEU A 17 37.90 3.95 21.34
CA LEU A 17 37.23 4.69 20.28
C LEU A 17 37.09 3.85 19.01
N ALA A 18 38.15 3.13 18.61
CA ALA A 18 38.10 2.26 17.44
C ALA A 18 37.05 1.14 17.59
N VAL A 19 36.96 0.52 18.77
CA VAL A 19 35.96 -0.52 19.05
C VAL A 19 34.54 0.05 18.98
N VAL A 20 34.29 1.23 19.57
CA VAL A 20 32.97 1.88 19.51
C VAL A 20 32.58 2.21 18.08
N LEU A 21 33.51 2.70 17.26
CA LEU A 21 33.25 2.99 15.85
C LEU A 21 32.91 1.73 15.04
N ILE A 22 33.60 0.61 15.30
CA ILE A 22 33.30 -0.67 14.63
C ILE A 22 31.90 -1.15 15.01
N VAL A 23 31.53 -1.10 16.30
CA VAL A 23 30.19 -1.50 16.76
C VAL A 23 29.11 -0.60 16.15
N ALA A 24 29.33 0.71 16.08
CA ALA A 24 28.40 1.65 15.45
C ALA A 24 28.20 1.36 13.96
N LEU A 25 29.28 1.04 13.24
CA LEU A 25 29.22 0.73 11.81
C LEU A 25 28.46 -0.58 11.55
N VAL A 26 28.69 -1.60 12.37
CA VAL A 26 27.94 -2.88 12.30
C VAL A 26 26.45 -2.64 12.59
N ALA A 27 26.10 -1.82 13.59
CA ALA A 27 24.71 -1.49 13.89
C ALA A 27 24.01 -0.78 12.71
N MET A 28 24.68 0.20 12.07
CA MET A 28 24.13 0.87 10.88
C MET A 28 23.99 -0.07 9.68
N ALA A 29 24.97 -0.96 9.46
CA ALA A 29 24.91 -1.96 8.39
C ALA A 29 23.72 -2.92 8.57
N LEU A 30 23.44 -3.34 9.81
CA LEU A 30 22.29 -4.19 10.12
C LEU A 30 20.96 -3.45 9.95
N LEU A 31 20.88 -2.17 10.32
CA LEU A 31 19.67 -1.36 10.10
C LEU A 31 19.39 -1.10 8.61
N GLY A 32 20.43 -1.05 7.77
CA GLY A 32 20.31 -0.88 6.32
C GLY A 32 19.74 -2.10 5.56
N PHE A 33 19.69 -3.30 6.17
CA PHE A 33 19.27 -4.54 5.51
C PHE A 33 17.76 -4.86 5.63
N PHE A 34 16.97 -4.00 6.27
CA PHE A 34 15.51 -4.20 6.44
C PHE A 34 14.55 -3.47 5.48
N PRO A 35 14.92 -3.00 4.27
CA PRO A 35 13.96 -2.28 3.42
C PRO A 35 12.84 -3.17 2.87
N GLY A 36 13.06 -4.50 2.75
CA GLY A 36 12.06 -5.45 2.23
C GLY A 36 10.86 -5.68 3.17
N LEU A 37 11.11 -5.80 4.48
CA LEU A 37 10.04 -6.08 5.47
C LEU A 37 9.05 -4.91 5.62
N SER A 38 9.52 -3.67 5.43
CA SER A 38 8.66 -2.49 5.54
C SER A 38 7.57 -2.49 4.48
N THR A 39 7.89 -2.95 3.27
CA THR A 39 6.97 -2.96 2.14
C THR A 39 5.90 -4.04 2.28
N ASP A 40 6.28 -5.26 2.66
CA ASP A 40 5.31 -6.34 2.86
C ASP A 40 4.38 -6.05 4.05
N ALA A 41 4.89 -5.41 5.11
CA ALA A 41 4.05 -4.94 6.22
C ALA A 41 3.03 -3.88 5.78
N LYS A 42 3.42 -2.95 4.89
CA LYS A 42 2.51 -1.95 4.33
C LYS A 42 1.43 -2.57 3.44
N ILE A 43 1.79 -3.55 2.61
CA ILE A 43 0.83 -4.31 1.78
C ILE A 43 -0.17 -5.03 2.69
N SER A 44 0.30 -5.78 3.68
CA SER A 44 -0.56 -6.48 4.63
C SER A 44 -1.48 -5.52 5.42
N GLN A 45 -0.98 -4.34 5.80
CA GLN A 45 -1.80 -3.30 6.43
C GLN A 45 -2.88 -2.75 5.47
N SER A 46 -2.52 -2.53 4.21
CA SER A 46 -3.45 -2.09 3.16
C SER A 46 -4.56 -3.12 2.96
N ASP A 47 -4.21 -4.40 2.78
CA ASP A 47 -5.15 -5.49 2.60
C ASP A 47 -6.10 -5.62 3.80
N SER A 48 -5.54 -5.56 5.02
CA SER A 48 -6.33 -5.64 6.26
C SER A 48 -7.33 -4.48 6.37
N TYR A 49 -6.94 -3.28 5.95
CA TYR A 49 -7.85 -2.13 5.91
C TYR A 49 -8.99 -2.36 4.91
N TRP A 50 -8.65 -2.70 3.67
CA TRP A 50 -9.62 -2.85 2.59
C TRP A 50 -10.58 -4.02 2.79
N GLN A 51 -10.13 -5.10 3.43
CA GLN A 51 -10.97 -6.25 3.74
C GLN A 51 -11.76 -6.07 5.04
N GLY A 52 -11.16 -5.46 6.06
CA GLY A 52 -11.72 -5.38 7.41
C GLY A 52 -12.60 -4.16 7.64
N VAL A 53 -12.05 -2.98 7.36
CA VAL A 53 -12.58 -1.69 7.84
C VAL A 53 -13.30 -0.91 6.74
N ALA A 54 -12.86 -1.02 5.49
CA ALA A 54 -13.46 -0.28 4.39
C ALA A 54 -14.94 -0.66 4.20
N ARG A 55 -15.81 0.36 4.19
CA ARG A 55 -17.26 0.24 4.04
C ARG A 55 -17.80 1.44 3.24
N PRO A 56 -18.88 1.25 2.46
CA PRO A 56 -19.62 0.00 2.25
C PRO A 56 -18.92 -1.02 1.34
N PHE A 57 -17.99 -0.58 0.48
CA PHE A 57 -17.26 -1.46 -0.42
C PHE A 57 -15.90 -1.87 0.17
N ALA A 58 -15.66 -3.18 0.21
CA ALA A 58 -14.37 -3.77 0.53
C ALA A 58 -13.66 -4.22 -0.75
N ILE A 59 -12.34 -4.16 -0.75
CA ILE A 59 -11.51 -4.75 -1.82
C ILE A 59 -10.90 -6.01 -1.23
N THR A 60 -11.33 -7.16 -1.76
CA THR A 60 -10.90 -8.47 -1.26
C THR A 60 -9.60 -8.93 -1.88
N GLU A 61 -9.41 -8.62 -3.16
CA GLU A 61 -8.21 -8.96 -3.91
C GLU A 61 -7.89 -7.81 -4.87
N SER A 62 -6.60 -7.58 -5.10
CA SER A 62 -6.15 -6.66 -6.14
C SER A 62 -4.82 -7.13 -6.75
N ALA A 63 -4.66 -6.90 -8.05
CA ALA A 63 -3.42 -7.15 -8.77
C ALA A 63 -3.31 -6.20 -9.96
N GLN A 64 -2.11 -5.68 -10.22
CA GLN A 64 -1.83 -4.92 -11.42
C GLN A 64 -0.91 -5.72 -12.34
N SER A 65 -1.31 -5.83 -13.59
CA SER A 65 -0.49 -6.45 -14.63
C SER A 65 0.63 -5.52 -15.08
N SER A 66 1.85 -6.04 -15.12
CA SER A 66 3.03 -5.34 -15.67
C SER A 66 2.98 -5.20 -17.20
N THR A 67 2.13 -5.99 -17.87
CA THR A 67 2.07 -6.07 -19.34
C THR A 67 0.90 -5.31 -19.96
N SER A 68 -0.20 -5.11 -19.22
CA SER A 68 -1.48 -4.66 -19.80
C SER A 68 -2.08 -3.40 -19.16
N SER A 69 -1.30 -2.63 -18.39
CA SER A 69 -1.72 -1.44 -17.61
C SER A 69 -3.05 -1.59 -16.85
N ASN A 70 -3.49 -2.81 -16.56
CA ASN A 70 -4.80 -3.07 -15.97
C ASN A 70 -4.64 -3.36 -14.49
N LEU A 71 -5.44 -2.67 -13.67
CA LEU A 71 -5.69 -3.04 -12.28
C LEU A 71 -6.91 -3.94 -12.22
N ILE A 72 -6.71 -5.18 -11.79
CA ILE A 72 -7.77 -6.13 -11.50
C ILE A 72 -8.07 -6.03 -10.02
N MET A 73 -9.33 -5.86 -9.66
CA MET A 73 -9.76 -5.81 -8.26
C MET A 73 -11.09 -6.50 -8.04
N VAL A 74 -11.22 -7.22 -6.93
CA VAL A 74 -12.46 -7.88 -6.52
C VAL A 74 -13.10 -7.06 -5.41
N VAL A 75 -14.21 -6.42 -5.74
CA VAL A 75 -14.97 -5.54 -4.86
C VAL A 75 -16.14 -6.29 -4.27
N GLU A 76 -16.37 -6.12 -2.97
CA GLU A 76 -17.47 -6.73 -2.22
C GLU A 76 -18.33 -5.63 -1.58
N ASN A 77 -19.66 -5.74 -1.67
CA ASN A 77 -20.55 -4.92 -0.85
C ASN A 77 -20.68 -5.56 0.53
N ARG A 78 -20.14 -4.90 1.56
CA ARG A 78 -20.16 -5.36 2.96
C ARG A 78 -21.32 -4.79 3.76
N ASP A 79 -22.17 -4.01 3.13
CA ASP A 79 -23.35 -3.44 3.76
C ASP A 79 -24.53 -4.41 3.73
N ALA A 80 -25.52 -4.19 4.59
CA ALA A 80 -26.74 -5.00 4.65
C ALA A 80 -27.70 -4.71 3.49
N ASP A 81 -27.62 -3.51 2.92
CA ASP A 81 -28.47 -3.08 1.82
C ASP A 81 -27.80 -3.29 0.45
N GLN A 82 -28.62 -3.36 -0.61
CA GLN A 82 -28.12 -3.28 -1.96
C GLN A 82 -27.52 -1.88 -2.23
N ARG A 83 -26.33 -1.86 -2.84
CA ARG A 83 -25.61 -0.64 -3.24
C ARG A 83 -25.42 -0.62 -4.74
N VAL A 84 -25.46 0.56 -5.33
CA VAL A 84 -25.25 0.78 -6.76
C VAL A 84 -23.94 1.51 -6.96
N LEU A 85 -22.89 0.81 -7.37
CA LEU A 85 -21.58 1.39 -7.63
C LEU A 85 -21.58 2.07 -9.00
N THR A 86 -21.31 3.37 -9.05
CA THR A 86 -21.37 4.16 -10.29
C THR A 86 -19.99 4.45 -10.86
N GLN A 87 -18.99 4.66 -10.01
CA GLN A 87 -17.63 4.97 -10.45
C GLN A 87 -16.59 4.48 -9.45
N ILE A 88 -15.46 4.02 -9.98
CA ILE A 88 -14.24 3.73 -9.23
C ILE A 88 -13.19 4.73 -9.67
N GLN A 89 -12.68 5.52 -8.74
CA GLN A 89 -11.60 6.48 -8.98
C GLN A 89 -10.30 5.89 -8.46
N VAL A 90 -9.29 5.85 -9.32
CA VAL A 90 -7.96 5.35 -9.00
C VAL A 90 -6.96 6.47 -9.23
N SER A 91 -6.21 6.84 -8.19
CA SER A 91 -5.19 7.89 -8.29
C SER A 91 -3.92 7.55 -7.51
N GLY A 92 -2.76 8.04 -7.92
CA GLY A 92 -1.48 7.75 -7.25
C GLY A 92 -0.42 7.24 -8.22
N THR A 93 0.86 7.38 -7.87
CA THR A 93 2.01 6.95 -8.69
C THR A 93 1.91 7.39 -10.16
N GLY A 94 1.51 8.66 -10.38
CA GLY A 94 1.35 9.22 -11.73
C GLY A 94 0.12 8.76 -12.51
N VAL A 95 -0.78 7.98 -11.89
CA VAL A 95 -2.06 7.53 -12.46
C VAL A 95 -3.20 8.38 -11.93
N ALA A 96 -4.16 8.69 -12.81
CA ALA A 96 -5.46 9.26 -12.47
C ALA A 96 -6.51 8.74 -13.46
N THR A 97 -7.31 7.76 -13.01
CA THR A 97 -8.34 7.10 -13.82
C THR A 97 -9.69 7.19 -13.11
N ASN A 98 -10.72 7.57 -13.87
CA ASN A 98 -12.11 7.50 -13.43
C ASN A 98 -12.82 6.40 -14.23
N TYR A 99 -13.03 5.24 -13.62
CA TYR A 99 -13.69 4.10 -14.25
C TYR A 99 -15.19 4.13 -13.97
N THR A 100 -15.99 4.35 -15.01
CA THR A 100 -17.46 4.31 -14.91
C THR A 100 -17.94 2.87 -14.91
N VAL A 101 -18.69 2.49 -13.88
CA VAL A 101 -19.30 1.16 -13.78
C VAL A 101 -20.65 1.19 -14.50
N SER A 102 -20.83 0.30 -15.46
CA SER A 102 -22.01 0.25 -16.32
C SER A 102 -22.69 -1.12 -16.32
N GLY A 103 -23.90 -1.18 -16.88
CA GLY A 103 -24.68 -2.42 -17.00
C GLY A 103 -25.13 -2.99 -15.66
N ASN A 104 -25.26 -4.33 -15.59
CA ASN A 104 -25.65 -5.02 -14.37
C ASN A 104 -24.54 -5.07 -13.31
N SER A 105 -23.29 -4.80 -13.71
CA SER A 105 -22.09 -4.76 -12.84
C SER A 105 -22.10 -3.68 -11.78
N LYS A 106 -23.02 -2.72 -11.89
CA LYS A 106 -23.20 -1.66 -10.89
C LYS A 106 -23.99 -2.11 -9.67
N TYR A 107 -24.85 -3.12 -9.77
CA TYR A 107 -25.72 -3.53 -8.66
C TYR A 107 -25.01 -4.56 -7.78
N PHE A 108 -24.89 -4.28 -6.50
CA PHE A 108 -24.32 -5.18 -5.51
C PHE A 108 -25.33 -5.48 -4.43
N SER A 109 -25.83 -6.70 -4.39
CA SER A 109 -26.57 -7.22 -3.25
C SER A 109 -25.66 -7.30 -2.02
N ALA A 110 -26.23 -7.49 -0.83
CA ALA A 110 -25.45 -7.65 0.39
C ALA A 110 -24.50 -8.86 0.27
N GLY A 111 -23.22 -8.65 0.57
CA GLY A 111 -22.16 -9.66 0.46
C GLY A 111 -21.73 -10.03 -0.96
N GLU A 112 -22.32 -9.41 -1.99
CA GLU A 112 -22.01 -9.75 -3.38
C GLU A 112 -20.62 -9.25 -3.77
N LYS A 113 -19.88 -10.10 -4.51
CA LYS A 113 -18.54 -9.80 -5.04
C LYS A 113 -18.56 -9.66 -6.54
N ARG A 114 -17.80 -8.70 -7.08
CA ARG A 114 -17.58 -8.56 -8.52
C ARG A 114 -16.14 -8.15 -8.81
N THR A 115 -15.65 -8.63 -9.95
CA THR A 115 -14.31 -8.33 -10.45
C THR A 115 -14.38 -7.17 -11.43
N PHE A 116 -13.53 -6.17 -11.24
CA PHE A 116 -13.33 -5.06 -12.16
C PHE A 116 -11.94 -5.12 -12.76
N THR A 117 -11.86 -4.84 -14.06
CA THR A 117 -10.59 -4.61 -14.76
C THR A 117 -10.55 -3.14 -15.15
N ILE A 118 -9.74 -2.37 -14.44
CA ILE A 118 -9.64 -0.93 -14.60
C ILE A 118 -8.40 -0.62 -15.46
N PRO A 119 -8.57 -0.05 -16.65
CA PRO A 119 -7.44 0.37 -17.47
C PRO A 119 -6.79 1.61 -16.83
N LEU A 120 -5.50 1.51 -16.52
CA LEU A 120 -4.69 2.60 -16.00
C LEU A 120 -3.90 3.27 -17.13
N SER A 121 -3.56 4.54 -16.92
CA SER A 121 -2.76 5.35 -17.84
C SER A 121 -1.27 5.01 -17.83
N ALA A 122 -0.81 4.18 -16.89
CA ALA A 122 0.59 3.78 -16.75
C ALA A 122 0.71 2.29 -16.43
N ASN A 123 1.74 1.67 -17.01
CA ASN A 123 2.21 0.36 -16.60
C ASN A 123 3.01 0.46 -15.31
N CYS A 124 3.17 -0.67 -14.64
CA CYS A 124 4.12 -0.81 -13.56
C CYS A 124 5.20 -1.84 -13.90
N THR A 125 6.35 -1.71 -13.27
CA THR A 125 7.46 -2.65 -13.44
C THR A 125 7.21 -3.91 -12.62
N ALA A 126 7.38 -5.09 -13.20
CA ALA A 126 7.24 -6.37 -12.49
C ALA A 126 8.08 -6.37 -11.20
N GLY A 127 7.49 -6.83 -10.09
CA GLY A 127 8.10 -6.84 -8.76
C GLY A 127 8.14 -5.48 -8.05
N SER A 128 7.81 -4.37 -8.72
CA SER A 128 7.62 -3.07 -8.05
C SER A 128 6.28 -3.02 -7.34
N VAL A 129 6.20 -2.14 -6.34
CA VAL A 129 4.97 -1.92 -5.57
C VAL A 129 4.21 -0.74 -6.13
N TYR A 130 2.91 -0.94 -6.34
CA TYR A 130 1.99 0.15 -6.63
C TYR A 130 1.33 0.66 -5.35
N GLU A 131 0.97 1.94 -5.36
CA GLU A 131 0.26 2.61 -4.28
C GLU A 131 -0.82 3.50 -4.89
N TYR A 132 -2.08 3.08 -4.77
CA TYR A 132 -3.22 3.77 -5.37
C TYR A 132 -4.24 4.17 -4.32
N LYS A 133 -4.63 5.44 -4.31
CA LYS A 133 -5.80 5.94 -3.61
C LYS A 133 -7.05 5.56 -4.40
N ILE A 134 -7.95 4.85 -3.75
CA ILE A 134 -9.20 4.37 -4.35
C ILE A 134 -10.37 5.11 -3.68
N ASN A 135 -11.24 5.68 -4.51
CA ASN A 135 -12.53 6.21 -4.07
C ASN A 135 -13.66 5.53 -4.85
N PHE A 136 -14.77 5.26 -4.17
CA PHE A 136 -15.97 4.71 -4.80
C PHE A 136 -17.08 5.74 -4.77
N ASN A 137 -17.66 6.03 -5.93
CA ASN A 137 -18.92 6.75 -6.00
C ASN A 137 -20.04 5.74 -6.17
N TYR A 138 -21.08 5.88 -5.37
CA TYR A 138 -22.19 4.94 -5.34
C TYR A 138 -23.49 5.62 -4.96
N THR A 139 -24.59 4.92 -5.16
CA THR A 139 -25.92 5.32 -4.72
C THR A 139 -26.57 4.19 -3.92
N ASN A 140 -27.65 4.53 -3.23
CA ASN A 140 -28.57 3.52 -2.68
C ASN A 140 -29.26 2.76 -3.84
N ALA A 141 -29.94 1.65 -3.52
CA ALA A 141 -30.68 0.84 -4.51
C ALA A 141 -31.72 1.63 -5.32
N ASP A 142 -32.29 2.69 -4.74
CA ASP A 142 -33.25 3.60 -5.38
C ASP A 142 -32.60 4.60 -6.36
N GLY A 143 -31.27 4.69 -6.38
CA GLY A 143 -30.51 5.56 -7.26
C GLY A 143 -30.54 7.05 -6.90
N THR A 144 -31.14 7.45 -5.78
CA THR A 144 -31.49 8.87 -5.52
C THR A 144 -30.37 9.69 -4.88
N ILE A 145 -29.56 9.08 -4.01
CA ILE A 145 -28.52 9.78 -3.23
C ILE A 145 -27.14 9.34 -3.69
N ALA A 146 -26.39 10.25 -4.30
CA ALA A 146 -24.97 10.06 -4.58
C ALA A 146 -24.17 10.15 -3.28
N LYS A 147 -23.34 9.12 -3.05
CA LYS A 147 -22.44 8.99 -1.92
C LYS A 147 -21.04 8.68 -2.43
N VAL A 148 -20.05 9.07 -1.63
CA VAL A 148 -18.65 8.82 -1.90
C VAL A 148 -18.05 8.07 -0.71
N GLN A 149 -17.33 6.99 -0.99
CA GLN A 149 -16.45 6.33 -0.04
C GLN A 149 -15.02 6.67 -0.43
N ILE A 150 -14.28 7.27 0.50
CA ILE A 150 -12.87 7.62 0.35
C ILE A 150 -12.07 6.60 1.16
N GLY A 151 -11.06 5.97 0.53
CA GLY A 151 -10.13 5.10 1.25
C GLY A 151 -9.16 5.90 2.12
N ASP A 152 -9.11 5.60 3.42
CA ASP A 152 -8.15 6.20 4.36
C ASP A 152 -6.72 5.65 4.18
N LYS A 153 -6.61 4.47 3.57
CA LYS A 153 -5.34 3.84 3.20
C LYS A 153 -5.29 3.65 1.69
N PRO A 154 -4.12 3.85 1.06
CA PRO A 154 -3.94 3.48 -0.33
C PRO A 154 -4.04 1.96 -0.47
N LEU A 155 -4.59 1.50 -1.59
CA LEU A 155 -4.48 0.15 -2.09
C LEU A 155 -3.03 -0.10 -2.52
N MET A 156 -2.40 -1.10 -1.94
CA MET A 156 -1.02 -1.47 -2.22
C MET A 156 -0.94 -2.91 -2.69
N GLY A 157 0.00 -3.18 -3.58
CA GLY A 157 0.28 -4.54 -4.04
C GLY A 157 1.53 -4.60 -4.89
N LYS A 158 1.94 -5.81 -5.26
CA LYS A 158 3.07 -6.04 -6.15
C LYS A 158 2.56 -6.19 -7.57
N CYS A 159 3.30 -5.62 -8.51
CA CYS A 159 3.06 -5.82 -9.92
C CYS A 159 3.52 -7.20 -10.37
N SER A 160 2.62 -7.91 -11.03
CA SER A 160 2.86 -9.22 -11.66
C SER A 160 2.97 -9.05 -13.17
#